data_AF-A0A7W0IRC3-F1
#
_entry.id   AF-A0A7W0IRC3-F1
#
_cell.length_a   1.000
_cell.length_b   1.000
_cell.length_c   1.000
_cell.angle_alpha   90.00
_cell.angle_beta   90.00
_cell.angle_gamma   90.00
#
_symmetry.space_group_name_H-M   'P 1'
#
loop_
_entity.id
_entity.type
_entity.pdbx_description
1 polymer ?
#
loop_
_entity_poly.entity_id
_entity_poly.type
_entity_poly.pdbx_seq_one_letter_code
_entity_poly.pdbx_strand_id
1 'polypeptide(L)'
;MPVPLEHNRAYHLQRQDNRKKKTEQKRQRILTSFDIVADITQQFGAKQVFIFGSVLQQKKFNERSDLDILVIGMPLSGWLPALLAIEKILTLYDVTVDLKRAEELPDELVGLIAHHGQQVSPKPARVDETSRAKQAMPQRCKPLYRPSTHWNS
;
A
#
# COMPACT_ATOMS: atom_id res chain seq x y z
N MET A 1 3.51 37.43 39.83
CA MET A 1 4.17 38.04 38.65
C MET A 1 3.46 37.53 37.40
N PRO A 2 2.67 38.35 36.68
CA PRO A 2 2.10 37.94 35.41
C PRO A 2 3.23 37.72 34.39
N VAL A 3 3.20 36.58 33.70
CA VAL A 3 4.18 36.26 32.65
C VAL A 3 3.95 37.23 31.47
N PRO A 4 4.97 37.92 30.93
CA PRO A 4 4.77 38.89 29.85
C PRO A 4 4.12 38.25 28.63
N LEU A 5 3.10 38.91 28.04
CA LEU A 5 2.32 38.43 26.90
C LEU A 5 3.18 37.98 25.69
N GLU A 6 4.38 38.56 25.52
CA GLU A 6 5.31 38.21 24.44
C GLU A 6 5.92 36.80 24.57
N HIS A 7 6.15 36.33 25.81
CA HIS A 7 6.62 34.95 26.05
C HIS A 7 5.55 33.92 25.70
N ASN A 8 4.26 34.26 25.91
CA ASN A 8 3.15 33.42 25.47
C ASN A 8 3.10 33.30 23.94
N ARG A 9 3.32 34.40 23.20
CA ARG A 9 3.24 34.39 21.72
C ARG A 9 4.31 33.50 21.09
N ALA A 10 5.57 33.62 21.50
CA ALA A 10 6.65 32.77 20.99
C ALA A 10 6.41 31.29 21.31
N TYR A 11 5.96 30.99 22.54
CA TYR A 11 5.62 29.64 22.95
C TYR A 11 4.44 29.05 22.14
N HIS A 12 3.41 29.84 21.85
CA HIS A 12 2.29 29.44 21.02
C HIS A 12 2.69 29.17 19.57
N LEU A 13 3.51 30.04 18.97
CA LEU A 13 4.03 29.84 17.61
C LEU A 13 4.88 28.58 17.52
N GLN A 14 5.79 28.37 18.48
CA GLN A 14 6.63 27.16 18.53
C GLN A 14 5.80 25.88 18.69
N ARG A 15 4.73 25.91 19.51
CA ARG A 15 3.80 24.78 19.64
C ARG A 15 3.05 24.51 18.35
N GLN A 16 2.59 25.54 17.63
CA GLN A 16 1.91 25.38 16.35
C GLN A 16 2.82 24.76 15.30
N ASP A 17 4.06 25.23 15.19
CA ASP A 17 5.03 24.68 14.23
C ASP A 17 5.41 23.24 14.55
N ASN A 18 5.60 22.92 15.83
CA ASN A 18 5.87 21.55 16.25
C ASN A 18 4.69 20.61 15.97
N ARG A 19 3.45 21.07 16.13
CA ARG A 19 2.26 20.29 15.76
C ARG A 19 2.19 20.06 14.26
N LYS A 20 2.35 21.10 13.44
CA LYS A 20 2.40 20.98 11.98
C LYS A 20 3.46 19.99 11.51
N LYS A 21 4.66 20.04 12.09
CA LYS A 21 5.75 19.10 11.78
C LYS A 21 5.38 17.67 12.14
N LYS A 22 4.81 17.43 13.32
CA LYS A 22 4.37 16.09 13.74
C LYS A 22 3.25 15.54 12.85
N THR A 23 2.25 16.37 12.53
CA THR A 23 1.16 16.02 11.63
C THR A 23 1.69 15.65 10.25
N GLU A 24 2.62 16.43 9.69
CA GLU A 24 3.21 16.12 8.39
C GLU A 24 4.07 14.86 8.44
N GLN A 25 4.84 14.65 9.50
CA GLN A 25 5.60 13.40 9.69
C GLN A 25 4.67 12.17 9.75
N LYS A 26 3.53 12.29 10.44
CA LYS A 26 2.50 11.23 10.48
C LYS A 26 1.94 10.97 9.07
N ARG A 27 1.59 12.04 8.33
CA ARG A 27 1.11 11.95 6.95
C ARG A 27 2.10 11.20 6.05
N GLN A 28 3.38 11.57 6.11
CA GLN A 28 4.43 10.96 5.31
C GLN A 28 4.62 9.47 5.63
N ARG A 29 4.53 9.08 6.90
CA ARG A 29 4.58 7.65 7.29
C ARG A 29 3.42 6.86 6.68
N ILE A 30 2.21 7.43 6.67
CA ILE A 30 1.06 6.80 6.04
C ILE A 30 1.27 6.64 4.54
N LEU A 31 1.79 7.66 3.85
CA LEU A 31 2.10 7.56 2.42
C LEU A 31 3.07 6.41 2.13
N THR A 32 4.06 6.17 3.01
CA THR A 32 4.99 5.04 2.84
C THR A 32 4.36 3.66 3.03
N SER A 33 3.17 3.58 3.64
CA SER A 33 2.42 2.33 3.82
C SER A 33 1.47 1.99 2.68
N PHE A 34 1.34 2.84 1.65
CA PHE A 34 0.39 2.64 0.55
C PHE A 34 0.61 1.31 -0.19
N ASP A 35 1.87 0.95 -0.43
CA ASP A 35 2.23 -0.32 -1.08
C ASP A 35 1.77 -1.53 -0.23
N ILE A 36 1.95 -1.46 1.09
CA ILE A 36 1.54 -2.52 2.03
C ILE A 36 0.00 -2.64 2.09
N VAL A 37 -0.71 -1.51 2.09
CA VAL A 37 -2.18 -1.49 2.02
C VAL A 37 -2.65 -2.14 0.73
N ALA A 38 -2.02 -1.83 -0.39
CA ALA A 38 -2.33 -2.43 -1.68
C ALA A 38 -2.07 -3.94 -1.68
N ASP A 39 -0.93 -4.39 -1.13
CA ASP A 39 -0.60 -5.82 -0.99
C ASP A 39 -1.66 -6.57 -0.20
N ILE A 40 -2.03 -6.06 0.98
CA ILE A 40 -2.98 -6.72 1.87
C ILE A 40 -4.36 -6.79 1.22
N THR A 41 -4.86 -5.67 0.70
CA THR A 41 -6.20 -5.63 0.09
C THR A 41 -6.29 -6.55 -1.14
N GLN A 42 -5.23 -6.65 -1.96
CA GLN A 42 -5.21 -7.56 -3.09
C GLN A 42 -5.11 -9.04 -2.67
N GLN A 43 -4.38 -9.36 -1.59
CA GLN A 43 -4.37 -10.73 -1.01
C GLN A 43 -5.77 -11.19 -0.59
N PHE A 44 -6.63 -10.26 -0.19
CA PHE A 44 -8.04 -10.52 0.15
C PHE A 44 -9.02 -10.34 -1.02
N GLY A 45 -8.52 -10.19 -2.24
CA GLY A 45 -9.31 -10.23 -3.47
C GLY A 45 -9.75 -8.89 -4.04
N ALA A 46 -9.22 -7.76 -3.55
CA ALA A 46 -9.43 -6.47 -4.23
C ALA A 46 -8.80 -6.50 -5.63
N LYS A 47 -9.53 -6.00 -6.64
CA LYS A 47 -9.02 -5.79 -7.99
C LYS A 47 -8.36 -4.43 -8.14
N GLN A 48 -8.92 -3.42 -7.49
CA GLN A 48 -8.39 -2.06 -7.47
C GLN A 48 -8.52 -1.48 -6.08
N VAL A 49 -7.59 -0.58 -5.75
CA VAL A 49 -7.46 0.02 -4.43
C VAL A 49 -7.17 1.49 -4.64
N PHE A 50 -7.99 2.34 -4.03
CA PHE A 50 -7.84 3.78 -4.05
C PHE A 50 -7.70 4.29 -2.63
N ILE A 51 -6.72 5.16 -2.41
CA ILE A 51 -6.61 5.94 -1.18
C ILE A 51 -7.11 7.33 -1.48
N PHE A 52 -7.92 7.91 -0.59
CA PHE A 52 -8.52 9.21 -0.82
C PHE A 52 -8.56 10.05 0.46
N GLY A 53 -9.30 11.16 0.41
CA GLY A 53 -9.52 11.99 1.58
C GLY A 53 -8.31 12.83 1.99
N SER A 54 -8.18 13.04 3.29
CA SER A 54 -7.32 14.10 3.84
C SER A 54 -5.82 13.82 3.71
N VAL A 55 -5.41 12.55 3.66
CA VAL A 55 -3.99 12.13 3.60
C VAL A 55 -3.28 12.60 2.32
N LEU A 56 -4.01 12.72 1.21
CA LEU A 56 -3.48 13.21 -0.07
C LEU A 56 -3.28 14.72 -0.07
N GLN A 57 -3.84 15.45 0.90
CA GLN A 57 -3.84 16.91 0.94
C GLN A 57 -3.09 17.44 2.16
N GLN A 58 -1.87 17.93 1.95
CA GLN A 58 -0.95 18.39 3.00
C GLN A 58 -1.56 19.35 4.04
N LYS A 59 -2.53 20.18 3.64
CA LYS A 59 -3.19 21.18 4.50
C LYS A 59 -4.51 20.71 5.14
N LYS A 60 -5.01 19.53 4.76
CA LYS A 60 -6.26 18.97 5.32
C LYS A 60 -6.02 17.82 6.28
N PHE A 61 -4.89 17.13 6.17
CA PHE A 61 -4.48 16.11 7.12
C PHE A 61 -4.19 16.72 8.50
N ASN A 62 -4.77 16.16 9.55
CA ASN A 62 -4.59 16.60 10.94
C ASN A 62 -4.38 15.40 11.88
N GLU A 63 -4.18 15.65 13.17
CA GLU A 63 -3.85 14.60 14.15
C GLU A 63 -4.93 13.52 14.26
N ARG A 64 -6.19 13.85 13.97
CA ARG A 64 -7.37 12.96 14.04
C ARG A 64 -7.79 12.42 12.67
N SER A 65 -7.02 12.71 11.61
CA SER A 65 -7.29 12.17 10.29
C SER A 65 -7.13 10.66 10.27
N ASP A 66 -8.12 10.00 9.71
CA ASP A 66 -8.14 8.61 9.28
C ASP A 66 -7.45 8.42 7.92
N LEU A 67 -7.24 7.15 7.59
CA LEU A 67 -6.87 6.70 6.27
C LEU A 67 -8.09 6.13 5.56
N ASP A 68 -8.62 6.89 4.59
CA ASP A 68 -9.73 6.50 3.73
C ASP A 68 -9.26 5.58 2.59
N ILE A 69 -9.84 4.38 2.51
CA ILE A 69 -9.51 3.38 1.50
C ILE A 69 -10.78 2.90 0.81
N LEU A 70 -10.79 2.93 -0.52
CA LEU A 70 -11.82 2.33 -1.34
C LEU A 70 -11.24 1.10 -2.06
N VAL A 71 -11.94 -0.03 -1.96
CA VAL A 71 -11.60 -1.26 -2.69
C VAL A 71 -12.68 -1.61 -3.69
N ILE A 72 -12.27 -2.03 -4.89
CA ILE A 72 -13.16 -2.46 -5.97
C ILE A 72 -12.92 -3.94 -6.24
N GLY A 73 -13.99 -4.72 -6.36
CA GLY A 73 -13.96 -6.14 -6.66
C GLY A 73 -13.68 -7.05 -5.46
N MET A 74 -13.67 -6.50 -4.24
CA MET A 74 -13.39 -7.28 -3.04
C MET A 74 -14.64 -8.05 -2.58
N PRO A 75 -14.56 -9.38 -2.41
CA PRO A 75 -15.66 -10.15 -1.84
C PRO A 75 -15.90 -9.76 -0.38
N LEU A 76 -17.17 -9.81 0.06
CA LEU A 76 -17.53 -9.46 1.44
C LEU A 76 -16.73 -10.26 2.49
N SER A 77 -16.44 -11.53 2.20
CA SER A 77 -15.63 -12.41 3.05
C SER A 77 -14.19 -11.94 3.24
N GLY A 78 -13.65 -11.15 2.30
CA GLY A 78 -12.30 -10.59 2.37
C GLY A 78 -12.22 -9.23 3.08
N TRP A 79 -13.34 -8.53 3.23
CA TRP A 79 -13.37 -7.17 3.74
C TRP A 79 -12.92 -7.03 5.19
N LEU A 80 -13.55 -7.79 6.10
CA LEU A 80 -13.20 -7.72 7.52
C LEU A 80 -11.77 -8.21 7.80
N PRO A 81 -11.29 -9.33 7.23
CA PRO A 81 -9.89 -9.73 7.35
C PRO A 81 -8.91 -8.68 6.84
N ALA A 82 -9.20 -8.03 5.71
CA ALA A 82 -8.37 -6.97 5.16
C ALA A 82 -8.31 -5.77 6.10
N LEU A 83 -9.46 -5.30 6.60
CA LEU A 83 -9.52 -4.19 7.57
C LEU A 83 -8.66 -4.48 8.80
N LEU A 84 -8.83 -5.65 9.43
CA LEU A 84 -8.07 -6.03 10.62
C LEU A 84 -6.56 -6.14 10.34
N ALA A 85 -6.18 -6.67 9.18
CA ALA A 85 -4.78 -6.77 8.78
C ALA A 85 -4.14 -5.38 8.58
N ILE A 86 -4.85 -4.45 7.97
CA ILE A 86 -4.40 -3.07 7.77
C ILE A 86 -4.33 -2.34 9.12
N GLU A 87 -5.38 -2.42 9.94
CA GLU A 87 -5.42 -1.78 11.26
C GLU A 87 -4.28 -2.26 12.16
N LYS A 88 -3.95 -3.56 12.14
CA LYS A 88 -2.83 -4.09 12.92
C LYS A 88 -1.49 -3.42 12.60
N ILE A 89 -1.28 -3.07 11.33
CA ILE A 89 -0.04 -2.40 10.88
C ILE A 89 -0.12 -0.90 11.17
N LEU A 90 -1.26 -0.27 10.87
CA LEU A 90 -1.40 1.18 10.95
C LEU A 90 -1.67 1.71 12.36
N THR A 91 -2.10 0.86 13.29
CA THR A 91 -2.15 1.19 14.73
C THR A 91 -0.77 1.56 15.27
N LEU A 92 0.31 1.00 14.71
CA LEU A 92 1.69 1.39 15.06
C LEU A 92 2.01 2.85 14.69
N TYR A 93 1.24 3.44 13.79
CA TYR A 93 1.35 4.83 13.37
C TYR A 93 0.30 5.75 14.00
N ASP A 94 -0.53 5.24 14.92
CA ASP A 94 -1.65 5.95 15.54
C ASP A 94 -2.69 6.42 14.50
N VAL A 95 -3.00 5.58 13.51
CA VAL A 95 -3.90 5.92 12.40
C VAL A 95 -5.10 5.00 12.38
N THR A 96 -6.29 5.60 12.38
CA THR A 96 -7.56 4.89 12.18
C THR A 96 -7.79 4.64 10.69
N VAL A 97 -8.45 3.53 10.37
CA VAL A 97 -8.66 3.09 8.99
C VAL A 97 -10.15 3.07 8.67
N ASP A 98 -10.54 3.68 7.56
CA ASP A 98 -11.89 3.59 7.01
C ASP A 98 -11.83 2.85 5.66
N LEU A 99 -12.15 1.55 5.68
CA LEU A 99 -12.15 0.69 4.49
C LEU A 99 -13.57 0.55 3.93
N LYS A 100 -13.80 1.04 2.72
CA LYS A 100 -15.08 0.96 2.02
C LYS A 100 -15.01 0.05 0.80
N ARG A 101 -16.07 -0.73 0.58
CA ARG A 101 -16.26 -1.53 -0.64
C ARG A 101 -17.05 -0.72 -1.66
N ALA A 102 -16.57 -0.66 -2.90
CA ALA A 102 -17.29 0.04 -3.96
C ALA A 102 -18.67 -0.56 -4.23
N GLU A 103 -18.84 -1.87 -4.03
CA GLU A 103 -20.11 -2.58 -4.22
C GLU A 103 -21.22 -2.16 -3.25
N GLU A 104 -20.89 -1.40 -2.20
CA GLU A 104 -21.83 -0.92 -1.18
C GLU A 104 -22.07 0.60 -1.27
N LEU A 105 -21.48 1.26 -2.26
CA LEU A 105 -21.54 2.71 -2.44
C LEU A 105 -22.27 3.10 -3.73
N PRO A 106 -22.88 4.29 -3.80
CA PRO A 106 -23.41 4.81 -5.06
C PRO A 106 -22.29 5.02 -6.10
N ASP A 107 -22.58 4.69 -7.37
CA ASP A 107 -21.61 4.80 -8.47
C ASP A 107 -21.04 6.22 -8.62
N GLU A 108 -21.84 7.26 -8.35
CA GLU A 108 -21.39 8.66 -8.38
C GLU A 108 -20.25 8.92 -7.37
N LEU A 109 -20.36 8.34 -6.16
CA LEU A 109 -19.35 8.47 -5.13
C LEU A 109 -18.09 7.68 -5.49
N VAL A 110 -18.26 6.47 -6.04
CA VAL A 110 -17.13 5.66 -6.53
C VAL A 110 -16.38 6.39 -7.64
N GLY A 111 -17.09 7.00 -8.59
CA GLY A 111 -16.51 7.81 -9.66
C GLY A 111 -15.77 9.03 -9.13
N LEU A 112 -16.34 9.73 -8.15
CA LEU A 112 -15.69 10.87 -7.50
C LEU A 112 -14.38 10.46 -6.79
N ILE A 113 -14.41 9.35 -6.05
CA ILE A 113 -13.22 8.82 -5.37
C ILE A 113 -12.18 8.36 -6.39
N ALA A 114 -12.56 7.67 -7.46
CA ALA A 114 -11.62 7.26 -8.50
C ALA A 114 -10.97 8.46 -9.21
N HIS A 115 -11.69 9.58 -9.35
CA HIS A 115 -11.18 10.80 -9.98
C HIS A 115 -10.23 11.61 -9.08
N HIS A 116 -10.51 11.70 -7.77
CA HIS A 116 -9.73 12.52 -6.83
C HIS A 116 -8.77 11.73 -5.94
N GLY A 117 -8.97 10.43 -5.84
CA GLY A 117 -8.14 9.50 -5.09
C GLY A 117 -6.88 9.12 -5.86
N GLN A 118 -5.98 8.47 -5.15
CA GLN A 118 -4.79 7.88 -5.71
C GLN A 118 -5.01 6.38 -5.80
N GLN A 119 -5.02 5.84 -7.02
CA GLN A 119 -4.93 4.40 -7.21
C GLN A 119 -3.56 3.91 -6.72
N VAL A 120 -3.56 2.88 -5.89
CA VAL A 120 -2.35 2.25 -5.37
C VAL A 120 -2.27 0.81 -5.86
N SER A 121 -1.05 0.29 -5.95
CA SER A 121 -0.78 -1.07 -6.41
C SER A 121 0.42 -1.61 -5.64
N PRO A 122 0.48 -2.94 -5.41
CA PRO A 122 1.67 -3.61 -4.92
C PRO A 122 2.91 -3.13 -5.66
N LYS A 123 3.96 -2.85 -4.90
CA LYS A 123 5.26 -2.69 -5.52
C LYS A 123 5.63 -4.05 -6.10
N PRO A 124 6.01 -4.16 -7.39
CA PRO A 124 6.44 -5.42 -7.94
C PRO A 124 7.60 -5.93 -7.06
N ALA A 125 7.47 -7.17 -6.58
CA ALA A 125 8.54 -7.82 -5.84
C ALA A 125 9.82 -7.66 -6.66
N ARG A 126 10.88 -7.12 -6.05
CA ARG A 126 12.19 -7.07 -6.71
C ARG A 126 12.50 -8.49 -7.14
N VAL A 127 12.54 -8.71 -8.46
CA VAL A 127 12.94 -9.99 -9.00
C VAL A 127 14.42 -10.12 -8.66
N ASP A 128 14.75 -10.91 -7.64
CA ASP A 128 16.14 -11.23 -7.35
C ASP A 128 16.73 -11.93 -8.57
N GLU A 129 17.58 -11.19 -9.31
CA GLU A 129 18.26 -11.63 -10.53
C GLU A 129 19.10 -12.91 -10.34
N THR A 130 19.34 -13.32 -9.09
CA THR A 130 20.00 -14.59 -8.73
C THR A 130 19.18 -15.83 -9.10
N SER A 131 17.88 -15.72 -9.39
CA SER A 131 17.05 -16.85 -9.80
C SER A 131 17.22 -17.21 -11.28
N ARG A 132 17.77 -16.33 -12.13
CA ARG A 132 17.93 -16.58 -13.58
C ARG A 132 19.15 -17.46 -13.90
N ALA A 133 20.09 -17.62 -12.96
CA ALA A 133 21.32 -18.39 -13.17
C ALA A 133 21.16 -19.92 -12.99
N LYS A 134 19.99 -20.43 -12.55
CA LYS A 134 19.78 -21.88 -12.34
C LYS A 134 19.01 -22.61 -13.44
N GLN A 135 18.49 -21.91 -14.47
CA GLN A 135 17.74 -22.52 -15.58
C GLN A 135 18.54 -22.68 -16.89
N ALA A 136 19.85 -22.40 -16.89
CA ALA A 136 20.71 -22.65 -18.04
C ALA A 136 21.68 -23.81 -17.77
N MET A 137 21.15 -25.01 -17.51
CA MET A 137 21.91 -26.24 -17.78
C MET A 137 21.41 -26.82 -19.11
N PRO A 138 22.24 -26.84 -20.17
CA PRO A 138 21.89 -27.59 -21.37
C PRO A 138 21.87 -29.08 -21.03
N GLN A 139 20.74 -29.74 -21.30
CA GLN A 139 20.65 -31.19 -21.24
C GLN A 139 21.71 -31.76 -22.18
N ARG A 140 22.69 -32.48 -21.61
CA ARG A 140 23.69 -33.22 -22.38
C ARG A 140 22.97 -34.14 -23.37
N CYS A 141 23.23 -33.91 -24.65
CA CYS A 141 22.85 -34.81 -25.74
C CYS A 141 23.27 -36.24 -25.40
N LYS A 142 22.31 -37.18 -25.44
CA LYS A 142 22.59 -38.60 -25.41
C LYS A 142 23.40 -38.97 -26.68
N PRO A 143 24.47 -39.77 -26.58
CA PRO A 143 25.14 -40.26 -27.77
C PRO A 143 24.24 -41.22 -28.54
N LEU A 144 24.02 -40.93 -29.82
CA LEU A 144 23.44 -41.87 -30.79
C LEU A 144 24.42 -43.03 -30.98
N TYR A 145 24.14 -44.18 -30.36
CA TYR A 145 24.77 -45.45 -30.76
C TYR A 145 23.89 -46.10 -31.83
N ARG A 146 24.39 -46.14 -33.07
CA ARG A 146 23.81 -46.87 -34.20
C ARG A 146 24.15 -48.37 -34.09
N PRO A 147 23.19 -49.29 -34.26
CA PRO A 147 23.50 -50.70 -34.42
C PRO A 147 24.04 -50.96 -35.84
N SER A 148 25.20 -51.61 -35.95
CA SER A 148 25.74 -52.10 -37.21
C SER A 148 25.08 -53.45 -37.55
N THR A 149 24.20 -53.46 -38.54
CA THR A 149 23.74 -54.68 -39.21
C THR A 149 24.62 -54.97 -40.44
N HIS A 150 25.32 -56.11 -40.37
CA HIS A 150 25.81 -57.01 -41.43
C HIS A 150 26.58 -56.47 -42.66
N TRP A 151 27.62 -57.19 -43.11
CA TRP A 151 27.56 -58.11 -44.26
C TRP A 151 28.89 -58.90 -44.41
N ASN A 152 28.74 -60.23 -44.48
CA ASN A 152 29.45 -61.30 -45.21
C ASN A 152 30.99 -61.41 -45.26
N SER A 153 31.49 -62.60 -44.90
CA SER A 153 31.80 -63.71 -45.84
C SER A 153 32.00 -65.02 -45.10
#